data_AF-A0A2G9RW68-F1
#
_entry.id   AF-A0A2G9RW68-F1
#
_cell.length_a   1.000
_cell.length_b   1.000
_cell.length_c   1.000
_cell.angle_alpha   90.00
_cell.angle_beta   90.00
_cell.angle_gamma   90.00
#
_symmetry.space_group_name_H-M   'P 1'
#
loop_
_entity.id
_entity.type
_entity.pdbx_description
1 polymer ?
#
loop_
_entity_poly.entity_id
_entity_poly.type
_entity_poly.pdbx_seq_one_letter_code
_entity_poly.pdbx_strand_id
1 'polypeptide(L)'
;MKVAQAKLEMIKPDEVNMEEYMRWHKEYKSFRDTTMYILIGLELFQNKSYVEALLYLIFGYQFNKELLSRGLYRGHDEELISHYRRECLLKLNEKAAVMFESGEVEEVCNGLTLMNELLVPCLPMLLIDEMEEKDIIAVEDMRNRWCSYLGQEME
;
A
#
# COMPACT_ATOMS: atom_id res chain seq x y z
N MET A 1 -27.31 27.51 17.21
CA MET A 1 -27.38 26.05 17.01
C MET A 1 -28.65 25.37 17.54
N LYS A 2 -29.41 25.93 18.49
CA LYS A 2 -30.62 25.28 19.06
C LYS A 2 -31.67 24.84 18.03
N VAL A 3 -31.87 25.63 16.96
CA VAL A 3 -32.82 25.31 15.88
C VAL A 3 -32.42 24.05 15.10
N ALA A 4 -31.11 23.82 14.87
CA ALA A 4 -30.65 22.63 14.15
C ALA A 4 -30.79 21.36 15.00
N GLN A 5 -30.49 21.45 16.30
CA GLN A 5 -30.66 20.36 17.26
C GLN A 5 -32.13 19.94 17.38
N ALA A 6 -33.03 20.93 17.56
CA ALA A 6 -34.47 20.66 17.62
C ALA A 6 -34.99 20.00 16.32
N LYS A 7 -34.44 20.37 15.16
CA LYS A 7 -34.79 19.70 13.89
C LYS A 7 -34.27 18.26 13.81
N LEU A 8 -33.08 17.97 14.34
CA LEU A 8 -32.54 16.60 14.38
C LEU A 8 -33.39 15.67 15.27
N GLU A 9 -33.89 16.17 16.40
CA GLU A 9 -34.77 15.42 17.31
C GLU A 9 -36.13 15.08 16.69
N MET A 10 -36.57 15.84 15.68
CA MET A 10 -37.84 15.63 14.98
C MET A 10 -37.75 14.63 13.82
N ILE A 11 -36.54 14.20 13.43
CA ILE A 11 -36.35 13.26 12.33
C ILE A 11 -36.94 11.90 12.71
N LYS A 12 -37.84 11.39 11.86
CA LYS A 12 -38.47 10.10 12.10
C LYS A 12 -37.69 8.96 11.43
N PRO A 13 -37.80 7.71 11.94
CA PRO A 13 -37.13 6.56 11.35
C PRO A 13 -37.55 6.23 9.91
N ASP A 14 -38.75 6.61 9.49
CA ASP A 14 -39.25 6.49 8.12
C ASP A 14 -38.68 7.55 7.18
N GLU A 15 -38.15 8.66 7.71
CA GLU A 15 -37.47 9.70 6.95
C GLU A 15 -35.98 9.39 6.80
N VAL A 16 -35.33 8.93 7.88
CA VAL A 16 -33.91 8.55 7.89
C VAL A 16 -33.73 7.23 8.64
N ASN A 17 -33.28 6.21 7.91
CA ASN A 17 -32.81 4.98 8.54
C ASN A 17 -31.48 5.27 9.24
N MET A 18 -31.47 5.20 10.58
CA MET A 18 -30.30 5.51 11.39
C MET A 18 -29.13 4.54 11.19
N GLU A 19 -29.38 3.27 10.88
CA GLU A 19 -28.32 2.31 10.59
C GLU A 19 -27.63 2.64 9.27
N GLU A 20 -28.41 2.99 8.25
CA GLU A 20 -27.89 3.44 6.97
C GLU A 20 -27.12 4.76 7.10
N TYR A 21 -27.67 5.72 7.85
CA TYR A 21 -26.98 6.98 8.16
C TYR A 21 -25.61 6.73 8.80
N MET A 22 -25.55 5.88 9.82
CA MET A 22 -24.30 5.53 10.50
C MET A 22 -23.34 4.76 9.59
N ARG A 23 -23.84 3.90 8.70
CA ARG A 23 -23.04 3.21 7.68
C ARG A 23 -22.36 4.22 6.75
N TRP A 24 -23.08 5.22 6.25
CA TRP A 24 -22.52 6.27 5.39
C TRP A 24 -21.41 7.05 6.08
N HIS A 25 -21.58 7.41 7.36
CA HIS A 25 -20.52 8.05 8.14
C HIS A 25 -19.30 7.15 8.34
N LYS A 26 -19.52 5.86 8.59
CA LYS A 26 -18.43 4.89 8.70
C LYS A 26 -17.68 4.75 7.38
N GLU A 27 -18.37 4.68 6.25
CA GLU A 27 -17.76 4.64 4.91
C GLU A 27 -16.93 5.90 4.63
N TYR A 28 -17.46 7.08 4.96
CA TYR A 28 -16.71 8.32 4.80
C TYR A 28 -15.49 8.40 5.73
N LYS A 29 -15.59 7.87 6.95
CA LYS A 29 -14.43 7.73 7.83
C LYS A 29 -13.37 6.82 7.22
N SER A 30 -13.76 5.65 6.71
CA SER A 30 -12.85 4.73 6.01
C SER A 30 -12.17 5.40 4.82
N PHE A 31 -12.91 6.17 4.02
CA PHE A 31 -12.32 6.98 2.94
C PHE A 31 -11.22 7.90 3.46
N ARG A 32 -11.49 8.67 4.51
CA ARG A 32 -10.51 9.60 5.11
C ARG A 32 -9.28 8.89 5.68
N ASP A 33 -9.50 7.76 6.35
CA ASP A 33 -8.41 6.94 6.90
C ASP A 33 -7.54 6.42 5.75
N THR A 34 -8.14 5.89 4.67
CA THR A 34 -7.44 5.48 3.45
C THR A 34 -6.67 6.64 2.80
N THR A 35 -7.26 7.84 2.72
CA THR A 35 -6.58 9.03 2.22
C THR A 35 -5.31 9.33 3.03
N MET A 36 -5.37 9.19 4.36
CA MET A 36 -4.19 9.41 5.22
C MET A 36 -3.10 8.37 4.97
N TYR A 37 -3.45 7.09 4.81
CA TYR A 37 -2.46 6.06 4.43
C TYR A 37 -1.76 6.41 3.12
N ILE A 38 -2.53 6.78 2.09
CA ILE A 38 -1.97 7.13 0.78
C ILE A 38 -1.08 8.38 0.90
N LEU A 39 -1.54 9.44 1.57
CA LEU A 39 -0.76 10.68 1.72
C LEU A 39 0.56 10.45 2.45
N ILE A 40 0.54 9.75 3.58
CA ILE A 40 1.74 9.45 4.36
C ILE A 40 2.69 8.57 3.54
N GLY A 41 2.17 7.54 2.87
CA GLY A 41 2.96 6.67 2.01
C GLY A 41 3.66 7.43 0.88
N LEU A 42 2.94 8.34 0.21
CA LEU A 42 3.51 9.17 -0.85
C LEU A 42 4.52 10.19 -0.31
N GLU A 43 4.27 10.81 0.83
CA GLU A 43 5.21 11.74 1.48
C GLU A 43 6.53 11.03 1.84
N LEU A 44 6.44 9.87 2.49
CA LEU A 44 7.61 9.05 2.82
C LEU A 44 8.36 8.59 1.57
N PHE A 45 7.64 8.21 0.51
CA PHE A 45 8.23 7.83 -0.76
C PHE A 45 9.03 8.99 -1.39
N GLN A 46 8.47 10.20 -1.40
CA GLN A 46 9.18 11.39 -1.90
C GLN A 46 10.43 11.71 -1.08
N ASN A 47 10.40 11.45 0.22
CA ASN A 47 11.54 11.59 1.13
C ASN A 47 12.54 10.43 1.03
N LYS A 48 12.33 9.45 0.14
CA LYS A 48 13.15 8.23 -0.02
C LYS A 48 13.16 7.32 1.22
N SER A 49 12.22 7.50 2.14
CA SER A 49 11.96 6.64 3.29
C SER A 49 11.14 5.42 2.86
N TYR A 50 11.71 4.60 1.97
CA TYR A 50 10.95 3.55 1.30
C TYR A 50 10.50 2.42 2.24
N VAL A 51 11.27 2.12 3.29
CA VAL A 51 10.93 1.08 4.28
C VAL A 51 9.63 1.44 4.99
N GLU A 52 9.54 2.69 5.46
CA GLU A 52 8.35 3.22 6.11
C GLU A 52 7.20 3.41 5.12
N ALA A 53 7.49 3.93 3.91
CA ALA A 53 6.49 4.20 2.88
C ALA A 53 5.72 2.94 2.46
N LEU A 54 6.41 1.79 2.37
CA LEU A 54 5.87 0.58 1.76
C LEU A 54 4.56 0.12 2.41
N LEU A 55 4.53 0.01 3.74
CA LEU A 55 3.35 -0.48 4.44
C LEU A 55 2.17 0.48 4.29
N TYR A 56 2.42 1.80 4.32
CA TYR A 56 1.38 2.79 4.08
C TYR A 56 0.77 2.66 2.68
N LEU A 57 1.60 2.44 1.66
CA LEU A 57 1.15 2.27 0.28
C LEU A 57 0.41 0.94 0.06
N ILE A 58 0.87 -0.16 0.68
CA ILE A 58 0.19 -1.47 0.62
C ILE A 58 -1.19 -1.38 1.27
N PHE A 59 -1.29 -0.86 2.49
CA PHE A 59 -2.58 -0.74 3.18
C PHE A 59 -3.47 0.30 2.51
N GLY A 60 -2.91 1.40 2.03
CA GLY A 60 -3.63 2.39 1.24
C GLY A 60 -4.29 1.76 0.01
N TYR A 61 -3.55 0.92 -0.73
CA TYR A 61 -4.09 0.19 -1.88
C TYR A 61 -5.19 -0.79 -1.48
N GLN A 62 -4.96 -1.60 -0.46
CA GLN A 62 -5.93 -2.61 -0.01
C GLN A 62 -7.25 -1.98 0.47
N PHE A 63 -7.18 -0.94 1.30
CA PHE A 63 -8.37 -0.23 1.75
C PHE A 63 -9.04 0.53 0.61
N ASN A 64 -8.29 1.03 -0.37
CA ASN A 64 -8.86 1.65 -1.55
C ASN A 64 -9.67 0.65 -2.40
N LYS A 65 -9.13 -0.55 -2.63
CA LYS A 65 -9.87 -1.64 -3.30
C LYS A 65 -11.16 -1.99 -2.54
N GLU A 66 -11.13 -2.07 -1.21
CA GLU A 66 -12.33 -2.29 -0.41
C GLU A 66 -13.36 -1.18 -0.59
N LEU A 67 -12.94 0.09 -0.62
CA LEU A 67 -13.84 1.22 -0.89
C LEU A 67 -14.45 1.16 -2.29
N LEU A 68 -13.62 0.96 -3.33
CA LEU A 68 -14.05 0.91 -4.72
C LEU A 68 -15.00 -0.27 -5.00
N SER A 69 -14.86 -1.38 -4.26
CA SER A 69 -15.82 -2.51 -4.34
C SER A 69 -17.26 -2.12 -3.98
N ARG A 70 -17.44 -0.98 -3.27
CA ARG A 70 -18.74 -0.43 -2.87
C ARG A 70 -19.24 0.67 -3.79
N GLY A 71 -18.44 1.08 -4.79
CA GLY A 71 -18.83 2.05 -5.81
C GLY A 71 -17.68 2.88 -6.35
N LEU A 72 -17.80 3.32 -7.61
CA LEU A 72 -16.74 4.01 -8.36
C LEU A 72 -16.27 5.33 -7.71
N TYR A 73 -17.13 6.01 -6.96
CA TYR A 73 -16.82 7.29 -6.30
C TYR A 73 -16.52 7.15 -4.80
N ARG A 74 -16.24 5.92 -4.33
CA ARG A 74 -15.95 5.65 -2.91
C ARG A 74 -14.48 5.75 -2.55
N GLY A 75 -13.58 5.63 -3.53
CA GLY A 75 -12.15 5.59 -3.31
C GLY A 75 -11.38 6.63 -4.12
N HIS A 76 -10.10 6.34 -4.31
CA HIS A 76 -9.10 7.11 -5.02
C HIS A 76 -8.68 6.41 -6.32
N ASP A 77 -7.91 7.11 -7.15
CA ASP A 77 -7.31 6.56 -8.35
C ASP A 77 -6.42 5.35 -8.03
N GLU A 78 -6.82 4.21 -8.57
CA GLU A 78 -6.19 2.92 -8.29
C GLU A 78 -4.83 2.78 -8.98
N GLU A 79 -4.68 3.31 -10.19
CA GLU A 79 -3.44 3.23 -10.97
C GLU A 79 -2.31 4.00 -10.26
N LEU A 80 -2.64 5.17 -9.69
CA LEU A 80 -1.70 5.98 -8.91
C LEU A 80 -1.10 5.16 -7.75
N ILE A 81 -1.97 4.54 -6.95
CA ILE A 81 -1.54 3.83 -5.73
C ILE A 81 -0.83 2.53 -6.13
N SER A 82 -1.33 1.82 -7.14
CA SER A 82 -0.69 0.63 -7.73
C SER A 82 0.76 0.94 -8.14
N HIS A 83 0.94 2.03 -8.89
CA HIS A 83 2.25 2.48 -9.35
C HIS A 83 3.21 2.75 -8.18
N TYR A 84 2.84 3.60 -7.22
CA TYR A 84 3.76 3.95 -6.13
C TYR A 84 4.06 2.77 -5.21
N ARG A 85 3.09 1.88 -4.96
CA ARG A 85 3.32 0.64 -4.20
C ARG A 85 4.37 -0.23 -4.88
N ARG A 86 4.21 -0.49 -6.18
CA ARG A 86 5.14 -1.30 -6.98
C ARG A 86 6.53 -0.66 -7.05
N GLU A 87 6.59 0.63 -7.37
CA GLU A 87 7.86 1.36 -7.42
C GLU A 87 8.58 1.34 -6.06
N CYS A 88 7.84 1.44 -4.95
CA CYS A 88 8.43 1.39 -3.61
C CYS A 88 9.13 0.05 -3.35
N LEU A 89 8.51 -1.07 -3.75
CA LEU A 89 9.14 -2.39 -3.66
C LEU A 89 10.36 -2.51 -4.56
N LEU A 90 10.29 -2.04 -5.81
CA LEU A 90 11.41 -2.07 -6.74
C LEU A 90 12.60 -1.26 -6.22
N LYS A 91 12.36 -0.06 -5.65
CA LYS A 91 13.41 0.76 -5.03
C LYS A 91 14.04 0.09 -3.81
N LEU A 92 13.24 -0.55 -2.96
CA LEU A 92 13.75 -1.33 -1.82
C LEU A 92 14.55 -2.55 -2.26
N ASN A 93 14.08 -3.26 -3.30
CA ASN A 93 14.77 -4.39 -3.86
C ASN A 93 16.15 -4.00 -4.40
N GLU A 94 16.22 -2.91 -5.15
CA GLU A 94 17.48 -2.38 -5.66
C GLU A 94 18.42 -1.99 -4.50
N LYS A 95 17.90 -1.32 -3.46
CA LYS A 95 18.68 -0.99 -2.27
C LYS A 95 19.24 -2.25 -1.59
N ALA A 96 18.43 -3.29 -1.44
CA ALA A 96 18.86 -4.56 -0.86
C ALA A 96 19.92 -5.26 -1.72
N ALA A 97 19.79 -5.21 -3.05
CA ALA A 97 20.76 -5.78 -3.97
C ALA A 97 22.11 -5.04 -3.90
N VAL A 98 22.11 -3.70 -3.88
CA VAL A 98 23.33 -2.88 -3.71
C VAL A 98 24.02 -3.18 -2.37
N MET A 99 23.24 -3.31 -1.30
CA MET A 99 23.75 -3.72 0.02
C MET A 99 24.41 -5.10 -0.01
N PHE A 100 23.78 -6.05 -0.70
CA PHE A 100 24.29 -7.41 -0.88
C PHE A 100 25.59 -7.45 -1.71
N GLU A 101 25.74 -6.56 -2.70
CA GLU A 101 26.94 -6.46 -3.56
C GLU A 101 28.07 -5.62 -2.95
N SER A 102 27.89 -5.04 -1.77
CA SER A 102 28.86 -4.11 -1.17
C SER A 102 30.19 -4.75 -0.76
N GLY A 103 30.18 -6.07 -0.47
CA GLY A 103 31.31 -6.78 0.15
C GLY A 103 31.54 -6.45 1.63
N GLU A 104 30.78 -5.50 2.20
CA GLU A 104 30.86 -5.13 3.61
C GLU A 104 29.89 -6.00 4.42
N VAL A 105 30.41 -6.79 5.37
CA VAL A 105 29.61 -7.75 6.15
C VAL A 105 28.37 -7.12 6.77
N GLU A 106 28.48 -5.90 7.31
CA GLU A 106 27.36 -5.18 7.91
C GLU A 106 26.28 -4.80 6.88
N GLU A 107 26.67 -4.24 5.74
CA GLU A 107 25.74 -3.88 4.66
C GLU A 107 25.08 -5.12 4.04
N VAL A 108 25.83 -6.20 3.83
CA VAL A 108 25.28 -7.48 3.37
C VAL A 108 24.24 -8.00 4.35
N CYS A 109 24.53 -7.98 5.66
CA CYS A 109 23.55 -8.35 6.70
C CYS A 109 22.31 -7.45 6.67
N ASN A 110 22.47 -6.15 6.49
CA ASN A 110 21.36 -5.20 6.38
C ASN A 110 20.48 -5.49 5.15
N GLY A 111 21.09 -5.76 3.99
CA GLY A 111 20.39 -6.14 2.76
C GLY A 111 19.59 -7.44 2.91
N LEU A 112 20.20 -8.47 3.52
CA LEU A 112 19.52 -9.73 3.81
C LEU A 112 18.39 -9.58 4.83
N THR A 113 18.55 -8.73 5.83
CA THR A 113 17.49 -8.41 6.80
C THR A 113 16.33 -7.73 6.09
N LEU A 114 16.59 -6.72 5.25
CA LEU A 114 15.58 -6.04 4.44
C LEU A 114 14.82 -7.01 3.52
N MET A 115 15.54 -7.96 2.90
CA MET A 115 14.92 -9.01 2.09
C MET A 115 13.98 -9.89 2.90
N ASN A 116 14.45 -10.45 4.02
CA ASN A 116 13.71 -11.44 4.79
C ASN A 116 12.56 -10.83 5.60
N GLU A 117 12.75 -9.65 6.18
CA GLU A 117 11.78 -9.05 7.10
C GLU A 117 10.73 -8.20 6.37
N LEU A 118 11.02 -7.71 5.15
CA LEU A 118 10.13 -6.80 4.44
C LEU A 118 9.78 -7.26 3.02
N LEU A 119 10.78 -7.45 2.14
CA LEU A 119 10.52 -7.69 0.71
C LEU A 119 9.86 -9.04 0.45
N VAL A 120 10.39 -10.14 1.00
CA VAL A 120 9.81 -11.48 0.86
C VAL A 120 8.38 -11.55 1.42
N PRO A 121 8.08 -11.02 2.62
CA PRO A 121 6.71 -10.93 3.12
C PRO A 121 5.76 -10.09 2.27
N CYS A 122 6.26 -9.02 1.61
CA CYS A 122 5.42 -8.10 0.83
C CYS A 122 5.22 -8.51 -0.63
N LEU A 123 6.10 -9.34 -1.19
CA LEU A 123 6.03 -9.83 -2.57
C LEU A 123 4.65 -10.45 -2.94
N PRO A 124 4.03 -11.31 -2.10
CA PRO A 124 2.70 -11.84 -2.39
C PRO A 124 1.62 -10.77 -2.53
N MET A 125 1.79 -9.60 -1.93
CA MET A 125 0.80 -8.51 -1.98
C MET A 125 0.65 -7.88 -3.37
N LEU A 126 1.65 -8.07 -4.25
CA LEU A 126 1.61 -7.69 -5.67
C LEU A 126 0.94 -8.75 -6.54
N LEU A 127 0.85 -9.99 -6.06
CA LEU A 127 0.28 -11.11 -6.80
C LEU A 127 -1.18 -11.40 -6.42
N ILE A 128 -1.80 -10.55 -5.60
CA ILE A 128 -3.21 -10.72 -5.20
C ILE A 128 -4.15 -10.50 -6.39
N ASP A 129 -3.81 -9.55 -7.27
CA ASP A 129 -4.59 -9.24 -8.46
C ASP A 129 -3.89 -9.81 -9.69
N GLU A 130 -4.31 -11.00 -10.13
CA GLU A 130 -3.74 -11.68 -11.30
C GLU A 130 -3.93 -10.90 -12.61
N MET A 131 -4.76 -9.85 -12.62
CA MET A 131 -4.94 -8.98 -13.78
C MET A 131 -3.91 -7.84 -13.85
N GLU A 132 -3.19 -7.55 -12.77
CA GLU A 132 -2.16 -6.50 -12.72
C GLU A 132 -0.84 -6.99 -13.31
N GLU A 133 -0.75 -7.02 -14.64
CA GLU A 133 0.43 -7.51 -15.37
C GLU A 133 1.72 -6.78 -14.97
N LYS A 134 1.65 -5.47 -14.66
CA LYS A 134 2.81 -4.68 -14.21
C LYS A 134 3.36 -5.19 -12.88
N ASP A 135 2.49 -5.65 -11.97
CA ASP A 135 2.91 -6.18 -10.68
C ASP A 135 3.54 -7.57 -10.83
N ILE A 136 2.97 -8.41 -11.70
CA ILE A 136 3.56 -9.72 -12.02
C ILE A 136 4.95 -9.55 -12.62
N ILE A 137 5.11 -8.66 -13.61
CA ILE A 137 6.41 -8.36 -14.23
C ILE A 137 7.41 -7.87 -13.18
N ALA A 138 7.03 -6.94 -12.30
CA ALA A 138 7.92 -6.45 -11.25
C ALA A 138 8.38 -7.55 -10.29
N VAL A 139 7.49 -8.48 -9.92
CA VAL A 139 7.84 -9.63 -9.08
C VAL A 139 8.84 -10.54 -9.79
N GLU A 140 8.62 -10.84 -11.07
CA GLU A 140 9.54 -11.66 -11.85
C GLU A 140 10.90 -10.98 -12.06
N ASP A 141 10.93 -9.66 -12.28
CA ASP A 141 12.17 -8.89 -12.38
C ASP A 141 12.97 -8.95 -11.08
N MET A 142 12.30 -8.82 -9.92
CA MET A 142 12.93 -9.00 -8.62
C MET A 142 13.49 -10.41 -8.45
N ARG A 143 12.72 -11.45 -8.79
CA ARG A 143 13.18 -12.85 -8.73
C ARG A 143 14.39 -13.08 -9.61
N ASN A 144 14.35 -12.62 -10.86
CA ASN A 144 15.44 -12.74 -11.82
C ASN A 144 16.71 -12.05 -11.31
N ARG A 145 16.58 -10.86 -10.72
CA ARG A 145 17.72 -10.13 -10.12
C ARG A 145 18.45 -10.99 -9.09
N TRP A 146 17.73 -11.60 -8.16
CA TRP A 146 18.34 -12.42 -7.10
C TRP A 146 18.82 -13.79 -7.59
N CYS A 147 18.09 -14.44 -8.50
CA CYS A 147 18.52 -15.70 -9.08
C CYS A 147 19.79 -15.57 -9.92
N SER A 148 20.07 -14.40 -10.48
CA SER A 148 21.27 -14.18 -11.30
C SER A 148 22.58 -14.38 -10.54
N TYR A 149 22.59 -14.18 -9.22
CA TYR A 149 23.77 -14.43 -8.37
C TYR A 149 24.17 -15.91 -8.30
N LEU A 150 23.21 -16.84 -8.45
CA LEU A 150 23.50 -18.28 -8.45
C LEU A 150 24.25 -18.74 -9.71
N GLY A 151 24.29 -17.90 -10.75
CA GLY A 151 25.04 -18.15 -11.98
C GLY A 151 26.50 -17.66 -11.94
N GLN A 152 26.94 -17.07 -10.83
CA GLN A 152 28.28 -16.53 -10.64
C GLN A 152 29.07 -17.40 -9.65
N GLU A 153 30.40 -17.37 -9.70
CA GLU A 153 31.20 -17.93 -8.61
C GLU A 153 30.93 -17.11 -7.33
N MET A 154 30.32 -17.74 -6.33
CA MET A 154 30.00 -17.11 -5.05
C MET A 154 31.19 -17.24 -4.09
N GLU A 155 31.64 -16.12 -3.51
CA GLU A 155 32.66 -16.07 -2.45
C GLU A 155 32.11 -16.41 -1.06
#